data_AF-A0A3P8TPC9-F1
#
_entry.id   AF-A0A3P8TPC9-F1
#
_cell.length_a   1.000
_cell.length_b   1.000
_cell.length_c   1.000
_cell.angle_alpha   90.00
_cell.angle_beta   90.00
_cell.angle_gamma   90.00
#
_symmetry.space_group_name_H-M   'P 1'
#
loop_
_entity.id
_entity.type
_entity.pdbx_description
1 polymer ?
#
loop_
_entity_poly.entity_id
_entity_poly.type
_entity_poly.pdbx_seq_one_letter_code
_entity_poly.pdbx_strand_id
1 'polypeptide(L)'
;MSADNSGGNVSVPLRNLLNSIQCIRDRAKDGESNESDGVFNLSNFWGTLNQAVKAVSLEATKLSLAFSKPPLPSQQDGEKLSESILKSVLTLSTVYYWLPKSQGVSLRRQVRDATVEVLDGVTQLLEVILSSPLQSLSQEQLTSTGGVWSACDRFAQLPQDNKAAVLVVLSSQIAVVKDAIEEIEQALSEAEDPFNDVLDDDQEEENPRGNQDTYWSEQDRRVIAPCQGLMKASTACLRKLTSAVKANGDSGSPQNVAQLDDLADISKEISPGVDDLALCLYPPMDYSGVENNVSKLAALLKKFLEIIRSSHVCGESELTWVQFLEGAVDHNLQKAKDLIQQDS
;
A
#
# COMPACT_ATOMS: atom_id res chain seq x y z
N MET A 1 -28.44 25.03 39.19
CA MET A 1 -27.51 23.91 39.44
C MET A 1 -28.16 22.62 38.96
N SER A 2 -27.38 21.72 38.33
CA SER A 2 -27.76 20.40 37.78
C SER A 2 -27.79 20.22 36.25
N ALA A 3 -27.06 21.02 35.46
CA ALA A 3 -26.84 20.72 34.03
C ALA A 3 -25.41 20.19 33.71
N ASP A 4 -24.42 20.42 34.57
CA ASP A 4 -23.02 20.07 34.29
C ASP A 4 -22.59 18.65 34.71
N ASN A 5 -23.43 17.91 35.43
CA ASN A 5 -23.02 16.61 35.98
C ASN A 5 -23.40 15.39 35.12
N SER A 6 -24.21 15.57 34.07
CA SER A 6 -24.64 14.48 33.18
C SER A 6 -23.65 14.18 32.06
N GLY A 7 -22.89 15.17 31.58
CA GLY A 7 -21.85 15.00 30.55
C GLY A 7 -20.65 14.17 31.03
N GLY A 8 -20.31 14.24 32.32
CA GLY A 8 -19.21 13.49 32.91
C GLY A 8 -19.44 11.97 32.94
N ASN A 9 -20.65 11.50 33.23
CA ASN A 9 -20.93 10.06 33.40
C ASN A 9 -21.05 9.29 32.09
N VAL A 10 -21.60 9.88 31.03
CA VAL A 10 -21.73 9.21 29.72
C VAL A 10 -20.38 9.12 28.99
N SER A 11 -19.41 9.96 29.35
CA SER A 11 -18.05 9.91 28.82
C SER A 11 -17.26 8.68 29.26
N VAL A 12 -17.60 8.06 30.39
CA VAL A 12 -16.84 6.91 30.92
C VAL A 12 -17.05 5.64 30.09
N PRO A 13 -18.28 5.20 29.77
CA PRO A 13 -18.51 4.07 28.86
C PRO A 13 -17.82 4.23 27.50
N LEU A 14 -17.90 5.43 26.91
CA LEU A 14 -17.28 5.73 25.61
C LEU A 14 -15.75 5.71 25.67
N ARG A 15 -15.12 6.20 26.75
CA ARG A 15 -13.66 6.09 26.92
C ARG A 15 -13.22 4.63 27.12
N ASN A 16 -13.96 3.84 27.89
CA ASN A 16 -13.65 2.42 28.07
C ASN A 16 -13.79 1.66 26.74
N LEU A 17 -14.81 1.99 25.96
CA LEU A 17 -14.99 1.47 24.61
C LEU A 17 -13.81 1.85 23.70
N LEU A 18 -13.42 3.13 23.67
CA LEU A 18 -12.29 3.61 22.87
C LEU A 18 -11.02 2.82 23.17
N ASN A 19 -10.66 2.69 24.46
CA ASN A 19 -9.49 1.93 24.90
C ASN A 19 -9.59 0.45 24.47
N SER A 20 -10.77 -0.14 24.55
CA SER A 20 -10.99 -1.54 24.16
C SER A 20 -10.81 -1.74 22.66
N ILE A 21 -11.34 -0.84 21.83
CA ILE A 21 -11.21 -0.90 20.37
C ILE A 21 -9.76 -0.66 19.95
N GLN A 22 -9.06 0.29 20.57
CA GLN A 22 -7.63 0.52 20.32
C GLN A 22 -6.80 -0.74 20.62
N CYS A 23 -7.07 -1.43 21.74
CA CYS A 23 -6.41 -2.69 22.08
C CYS A 23 -6.71 -3.80 21.04
N ILE A 24 -7.96 -3.92 20.59
CA ILE A 24 -8.36 -4.89 19.55
C ILE A 24 -7.65 -4.59 18.23
N ARG A 25 -7.58 -3.31 17.85
CA ARG A 25 -6.90 -2.85 16.65
C ARG A 25 -5.41 -3.17 16.69
N ASP A 26 -4.75 -2.86 17.79
CA ASP A 26 -3.31 -3.06 17.92
C ASP A 26 -2.98 -4.57 17.82
N ARG A 27 -3.79 -5.43 18.46
CA ARG A 27 -3.69 -6.89 18.27
C ARG A 27 -3.96 -7.34 16.84
N ALA A 28 -4.91 -6.73 16.14
CA ALA A 28 -5.19 -7.04 14.74
C ALA A 28 -4.02 -6.66 13.82
N LYS A 29 -3.30 -5.57 14.13
CA LYS A 29 -2.08 -5.15 13.42
C LYS A 29 -0.95 -6.16 13.57
N ASP A 30 -0.80 -6.77 14.75
CA ASP A 30 0.20 -7.82 15.01
C ASP A 30 0.00 -9.06 14.11
N GLY A 31 -1.25 -9.34 13.72
CA GLY A 31 -1.54 -10.24 12.59
C GLY A 31 -1.43 -11.74 12.88
N GLU A 32 -1.32 -12.15 14.15
CA GLU A 32 -1.29 -13.56 14.52
C GLU A 32 -2.55 -14.30 14.00
N SER A 33 -2.39 -15.56 13.61
CA SER A 33 -3.51 -16.40 13.19
C SER A 33 -3.98 -17.26 14.35
N ASN A 34 -5.29 -17.43 14.49
CA ASN A 34 -5.80 -18.57 15.25
C ASN A 34 -5.61 -19.80 14.35
N GLU A 35 -4.60 -20.62 14.64
CA GLU A 35 -4.50 -21.93 13.99
C GLU A 35 -5.70 -22.76 14.45
N SER A 36 -6.58 -23.10 13.52
CA SER A 36 -7.67 -24.04 13.76
C SER A 36 -7.50 -25.23 12.83
N ASP A 37 -7.44 -26.43 13.39
CA ASP A 37 -7.33 -27.71 12.66
C ASP A 37 -8.62 -28.10 11.90
N GLY A 38 -9.61 -27.21 11.85
CA GLY A 38 -10.91 -27.44 11.22
C GLY A 38 -10.93 -27.22 9.71
N VAL A 39 -11.86 -27.88 9.03
CA VAL A 39 -12.13 -27.65 7.60
C VAL A 39 -12.65 -26.22 7.41
N PHE A 40 -11.84 -25.35 6.81
CA PHE A 40 -12.21 -23.97 6.52
C PHE A 40 -13.18 -23.90 5.32
N ASN A 41 -14.26 -23.13 5.47
CA ASN A 41 -15.23 -22.89 4.40
C ASN A 41 -15.18 -21.42 3.96
N LEU A 42 -14.62 -21.18 2.77
CA LEU A 42 -14.40 -19.83 2.22
C LEU A 42 -15.71 -19.06 2.00
N SER A 43 -16.77 -19.72 1.52
CA SER A 43 -18.07 -19.06 1.28
C SER A 43 -18.73 -18.62 2.60
N ASN A 44 -18.70 -19.48 3.62
CA ASN A 44 -19.22 -19.15 4.94
C ASN A 44 -18.42 -18.02 5.60
N PHE A 45 -17.09 -18.03 5.43
CA PHE A 45 -16.22 -16.96 5.90
C PHE A 45 -16.63 -15.61 5.31
N TRP A 46 -16.72 -15.49 3.98
CA TRP A 46 -17.09 -14.24 3.32
C TRP A 46 -18.51 -13.78 3.68
N GLY A 47 -19.46 -14.72 3.78
CA GLY A 47 -20.82 -14.41 4.23
C GLY A 47 -20.84 -13.82 5.64
N THR A 48 -20.13 -14.44 6.57
CA THR A 48 -20.06 -14.00 7.97
C THR A 48 -19.30 -12.68 8.11
N LEU A 49 -18.19 -12.51 7.39
CA LEU A 49 -17.39 -11.28 7.40
C LEU A 49 -18.22 -10.08 6.94
N ASN A 50 -18.94 -10.22 5.82
CA ASN A 50 -19.80 -9.16 5.29
C ASN A 50 -20.94 -8.79 6.25
N GLN A 51 -21.48 -9.77 6.98
CA GLN A 51 -22.49 -9.50 8.02
C GLN A 51 -21.88 -8.74 9.21
N ALA A 52 -20.68 -9.14 9.65
CA ALA A 52 -19.97 -8.47 10.74
C ALA A 52 -19.64 -7.01 10.40
N VAL A 53 -19.16 -6.74 9.18
CA VAL A 53 -18.88 -5.38 8.69
C VAL A 53 -20.15 -4.53 8.65
N LYS A 54 -21.26 -5.06 8.15
CA LYS A 54 -22.56 -4.37 8.15
C LYS A 54 -23.05 -4.04 9.56
N ALA A 55 -22.84 -4.95 10.52
CA ALA A 55 -23.18 -4.71 11.91
C ALA A 55 -22.36 -3.55 12.50
N VAL A 56 -21.04 -3.50 12.24
CA VAL A 56 -20.19 -2.38 12.69
C VAL A 56 -20.66 -1.05 12.11
N SER A 57 -20.95 -0.99 10.81
CA SER A 57 -21.47 0.23 10.15
C SER A 57 -22.80 0.71 10.77
N LEU A 58 -23.72 -0.23 11.04
CA LEU A 58 -25.00 0.08 11.66
C LEU A 58 -24.83 0.59 13.10
N GLU A 59 -24.00 -0.07 13.91
CA GLU A 59 -23.75 0.34 15.29
C GLU A 59 -23.00 1.67 15.37
N ALA A 60 -22.06 1.94 14.45
CA ALA A 60 -21.41 3.24 14.34
C ALA A 60 -22.42 4.36 14.01
N THR A 61 -23.37 4.08 13.11
CA THR A 61 -24.45 5.03 12.78
C THR A 61 -25.34 5.32 13.98
N LYS A 62 -25.77 4.27 14.68
CA LYS A 62 -26.60 4.40 15.90
C LYS A 62 -25.89 5.22 16.96
N LEU A 63 -24.61 4.91 17.21
CA LEU A 63 -23.78 5.62 18.17
C LEU A 63 -23.67 7.10 17.79
N SER A 64 -23.33 7.39 16.54
CA SER A 64 -23.25 8.76 16.05
C SER A 64 -24.59 9.51 16.25
N LEU A 65 -25.70 8.96 15.78
CA LEU A 65 -27.01 9.61 15.92
C LEU A 65 -27.40 9.84 17.39
N ALA A 66 -27.14 8.87 18.28
CA ALA A 66 -27.47 8.96 19.70
C ALA A 66 -26.74 10.11 20.41
N PHE A 67 -25.52 10.44 19.98
CA PHE A 67 -24.70 11.50 20.55
C PHE A 67 -24.76 12.82 19.77
N SER A 68 -25.62 12.91 18.75
CA SER A 68 -25.68 14.07 17.85
C SER A 68 -26.50 15.24 18.38
N LYS A 69 -27.52 15.00 19.22
CA LYS A 69 -28.44 16.05 19.70
C LYS A 69 -28.97 15.73 21.10
N PRO A 70 -29.28 16.74 21.93
CA PRO A 70 -29.98 16.53 23.18
C PRO A 70 -31.41 15.97 23.00
N PRO A 71 -31.95 15.23 24.00
CA PRO A 71 -31.26 14.79 25.22
C PRO A 71 -30.26 13.68 24.92
N LEU A 72 -29.11 13.74 25.60
CA LEU A 72 -28.10 12.68 25.47
C LEU A 72 -28.58 11.37 26.10
N PRO A 73 -28.02 10.22 25.66
CA PRO A 73 -28.37 8.93 26.23
C PRO A 73 -28.15 8.93 27.74
N SER A 74 -29.03 8.23 28.46
CA SER A 74 -28.80 7.95 29.87
C SER A 74 -27.49 7.14 30.02
N GLN A 75 -26.92 7.09 31.23
CA GLN A 75 -25.73 6.26 31.47
C GLN A 75 -25.96 4.79 31.05
N GLN A 76 -27.12 4.23 31.42
CA GLN A 76 -27.48 2.86 31.08
C GLN A 76 -27.64 2.66 29.56
N ASP A 77 -28.20 3.63 28.85
CA ASP A 77 -28.34 3.54 27.39
C ASP A 77 -27.00 3.75 26.68
N GLY A 78 -26.14 4.62 27.21
CA GLY A 78 -24.76 4.79 26.74
C GLY A 78 -23.92 3.53 26.93
N GLU A 79 -24.07 2.83 28.05
CA GLU A 79 -23.45 1.52 28.31
C GLU A 79 -23.92 0.47 27.28
N LYS A 80 -25.24 0.35 27.05
CA LYS A 80 -25.80 -0.57 26.04
C LYS A 80 -25.30 -0.26 24.62
N LEU A 81 -25.25 1.02 24.23
CA LEU A 81 -24.71 1.44 22.93
C LEU A 81 -23.23 1.05 22.82
N SER A 82 -22.47 1.26 23.89
CA SER A 82 -21.04 0.93 23.93
C SER A 82 -20.79 -0.58 23.85
N GLU A 83 -21.58 -1.38 24.56
CA GLU A 83 -21.53 -2.85 24.49
C GLU A 83 -21.90 -3.37 23.10
N SER A 84 -22.91 -2.78 22.46
CA SER A 84 -23.40 -3.19 21.14
C SER A 84 -22.34 -3.00 20.05
N ILE A 85 -21.69 -1.83 20.01
CA ILE A 85 -20.62 -1.58 19.04
C ILE A 85 -19.36 -2.38 19.36
N LEU A 86 -18.99 -2.53 20.64
CA LEU A 86 -17.87 -3.38 21.05
C LEU A 86 -18.07 -4.82 20.59
N LYS A 87 -19.28 -5.37 20.78
CA LYS A 87 -19.63 -6.72 20.33
C LYS A 87 -19.49 -6.87 18.82
N SER A 88 -19.91 -5.86 18.05
CA SER A 88 -19.81 -5.87 16.58
C SER A 88 -18.35 -5.82 16.12
N VAL A 89 -17.54 -4.97 16.74
CA VAL A 89 -16.09 -4.86 16.50
C VAL A 89 -15.34 -6.15 16.87
N LEU A 90 -15.66 -6.75 18.01
CA LEU A 90 -15.10 -8.04 18.42
C LEU A 90 -15.48 -9.16 17.46
N THR A 91 -16.73 -9.16 16.99
CA THR A 91 -17.20 -10.14 16.00
C THR A 91 -16.43 -9.99 14.69
N LEU A 92 -16.30 -8.78 14.15
CA LEU A 92 -15.51 -8.50 12.95
C LEU A 92 -14.07 -9.01 13.09
N SER A 93 -13.42 -8.64 14.18
CA SER A 93 -12.04 -9.04 14.45
C SER A 93 -11.90 -10.56 14.59
N THR A 94 -12.84 -11.20 15.28
CA THR A 94 -12.89 -12.67 15.44
C THR A 94 -13.02 -13.38 14.10
N VAL A 95 -13.92 -12.90 13.23
CA VAL A 95 -14.11 -13.48 11.90
C VAL A 95 -12.86 -13.32 11.04
N TYR A 96 -12.16 -12.18 11.11
CA TYR A 96 -10.85 -12.01 10.47
C TYR A 96 -9.84 -13.10 10.91
N TYR A 97 -9.79 -13.42 12.21
CA TYR A 97 -8.90 -14.47 12.70
C TYR A 97 -9.27 -15.89 12.22
N TRP A 98 -10.46 -16.11 11.66
CA TRP A 98 -10.84 -17.39 11.06
C TRP A 98 -10.16 -17.66 9.71
N LEU A 99 -9.65 -16.64 9.02
CA LEU A 99 -9.01 -16.81 7.72
C LEU A 99 -7.60 -17.42 7.89
N PRO A 100 -7.37 -18.70 7.55
CA PRO A 100 -6.09 -19.33 7.82
C PRO A 100 -5.03 -18.87 6.81
N LYS A 101 -3.76 -18.95 7.21
CA LYS A 101 -2.62 -18.63 6.33
C LYS A 101 -2.57 -19.50 5.07
N SER A 102 -3.14 -20.71 5.13
CA SER A 102 -3.23 -21.63 3.99
C SER A 102 -4.11 -21.12 2.84
N GLN A 103 -4.96 -20.11 3.07
CA GLN A 103 -5.70 -19.41 2.01
C GLN A 103 -4.87 -18.31 1.34
N GLY A 104 -3.64 -18.07 1.80
CA GLY A 104 -2.73 -17.09 1.26
C GLY A 104 -2.48 -15.92 2.22
N VAL A 105 -1.21 -15.63 2.41
CA VAL A 105 -0.74 -14.52 3.25
C VAL A 105 -1.10 -13.18 2.60
N SER A 106 -1.04 -13.08 1.27
CA SER A 106 -1.41 -11.85 0.55
C SER A 106 -2.88 -11.49 0.72
N LEU A 107 -3.78 -12.48 0.59
CA LEU A 107 -5.20 -12.31 0.87
C LEU A 107 -5.44 -11.93 2.33
N ARG A 108 -4.84 -12.68 3.26
CA ARG A 108 -4.98 -12.43 4.70
C ARG A 108 -4.53 -11.02 5.08
N ARG A 109 -3.42 -10.54 4.51
CA ARG A 109 -2.89 -9.18 4.72
C ARG A 109 -3.92 -8.13 4.32
N GLN A 110 -4.55 -8.26 3.15
CA GLN A 110 -5.57 -7.30 2.70
C GLN A 110 -6.84 -7.31 3.55
N VAL A 111 -7.31 -8.48 3.98
CA VAL A 111 -8.45 -8.56 4.91
C VAL A 111 -8.12 -7.96 6.28
N ARG A 112 -6.90 -8.20 6.78
CA ARG A 112 -6.39 -7.59 8.01
C ARG A 112 -6.39 -6.07 7.89
N ASP A 113 -5.79 -5.54 6.82
CA ASP A 113 -5.63 -4.10 6.64
C ASP A 113 -7.01 -3.41 6.54
N ALA A 114 -7.95 -3.98 5.79
CA ALA A 114 -9.33 -3.50 5.75
C ALA A 114 -10.05 -3.58 7.11
N THR A 115 -9.79 -4.63 7.89
CA THR A 115 -10.33 -4.76 9.26
C THR A 115 -9.77 -3.66 10.16
N VAL A 116 -8.46 -3.44 10.12
CA VAL A 116 -7.78 -2.39 10.88
C VAL A 116 -8.31 -1.00 10.51
N GLU A 117 -8.53 -0.73 9.23
CA GLU A 117 -9.11 0.54 8.77
C GLU A 117 -10.52 0.80 9.35
N VAL A 118 -11.36 -0.24 9.43
CA VAL A 118 -12.69 -0.11 10.09
C VAL A 118 -12.52 0.22 11.57
N LEU A 119 -11.58 -0.43 12.27
CA LEU A 119 -11.31 -0.16 13.69
C LEU A 119 -10.75 1.25 13.92
N ASP A 120 -9.87 1.71 13.04
CA ASP A 120 -9.35 3.08 13.06
C ASP A 120 -10.48 4.10 12.79
N GLY A 121 -11.37 3.83 11.84
CA GLY A 121 -12.55 4.66 11.60
C GLY A 121 -13.47 4.77 12.82
N VAL A 122 -13.75 3.65 13.50
CA VAL A 122 -14.59 3.65 14.72
C VAL A 122 -13.88 4.39 15.87
N THR A 123 -12.56 4.24 15.98
CA THR A 123 -11.73 4.98 16.95
C THR A 123 -11.85 6.48 16.71
N GLN A 124 -11.70 6.93 15.46
CA GLN A 124 -11.83 8.33 15.08
C GLN A 124 -13.23 8.88 15.38
N LEU A 125 -14.30 8.12 15.09
CA LEU A 125 -15.66 8.52 15.43
C LEU A 125 -15.84 8.72 16.95
N LEU A 126 -15.32 7.80 17.76
CA LEU A 126 -15.38 7.90 19.22
C LEU A 126 -14.60 9.11 19.75
N GLU A 127 -13.41 9.37 19.21
CA GLU A 127 -12.60 10.54 19.57
C GLU A 127 -13.36 11.84 19.27
N VAL A 128 -14.00 11.94 18.10
CA VAL A 128 -14.82 13.10 17.73
C VAL A 128 -16.04 13.27 18.64
N ILE A 129 -16.73 12.18 18.99
CA ILE A 129 -17.86 12.23 19.93
C ILE A 129 -17.40 12.68 21.32
N LEU A 130 -16.23 12.22 21.78
CA LEU A 130 -15.67 12.57 23.08
C LEU A 130 -15.12 14.00 23.15
N SER A 131 -14.66 14.56 22.04
CA SER A 131 -14.09 15.90 21.95
C SER A 131 -15.11 16.99 21.61
N SER A 132 -16.20 16.64 20.93
CA SER A 132 -17.22 17.60 20.50
C SER A 132 -18.19 17.98 21.63
N PRO A 133 -18.59 19.26 21.76
CA PRO A 133 -19.70 19.64 22.62
C PRO A 133 -20.98 18.99 22.06
N LEU A 134 -21.52 18.01 22.79
CA LEU A 134 -22.65 17.13 22.43
C LEU A 134 -24.02 17.87 22.33
N GLN A 135 -24.05 19.03 21.69
CA GLN A 135 -25.20 19.92 21.57
C GLN A 135 -25.82 19.89 20.17
N SER A 136 -25.05 19.56 19.15
CA SER A 136 -25.50 19.42 17.76
C SER A 136 -24.59 18.52 16.94
N LEU A 137 -25.13 17.95 15.86
CA LEU A 137 -24.39 17.10 14.93
C LEU A 137 -23.30 17.94 14.25
N SER A 138 -22.04 17.69 14.58
CA SER A 138 -20.91 18.42 14.01
C SER A 138 -20.55 17.89 12.62
N GLN A 139 -19.91 18.75 11.80
CA GLN A 139 -19.37 18.33 10.51
C GLN A 139 -18.29 17.25 10.67
N GLU A 140 -17.51 17.33 11.74
CA GLU A 140 -16.49 16.32 12.08
C GLU A 140 -17.14 14.97 12.40
N GLN A 141 -18.27 14.97 13.10
CA GLN A 141 -19.00 13.75 13.42
C GLN A 141 -19.60 13.11 12.16
N LEU A 142 -20.16 13.92 11.25
CA LEU A 142 -20.62 13.44 9.94
C LEU A 142 -19.47 12.85 9.12
N THR A 143 -18.33 13.53 9.11
CA THR A 143 -17.14 13.11 8.34
C THR A 143 -16.57 11.81 8.90
N SER A 144 -16.40 11.70 10.23
CA SER A 144 -15.91 10.47 10.87
C SER A 144 -16.89 9.30 10.73
N THR A 145 -18.20 9.55 10.83
CA THR A 145 -19.21 8.51 10.55
C THR A 145 -19.13 8.02 9.09
N GLY A 146 -18.99 8.94 8.13
CA GLY A 146 -18.79 8.62 6.72
C GLY A 146 -17.46 7.89 6.45
N GLY A 147 -16.41 8.17 7.25
CA GLY A 147 -15.16 7.43 7.25
C GLY A 147 -15.35 5.95 7.61
N VAL A 148 -16.12 5.65 8.66
CA VAL A 148 -16.47 4.26 9.03
C VAL A 148 -17.22 3.56 7.89
N TRP A 149 -18.19 4.24 7.27
CA TRP A 149 -18.95 3.68 6.14
C TRP A 149 -18.04 3.37 4.95
N SER A 150 -17.17 4.31 4.59
CA SER A 150 -16.22 4.13 3.49
C SER A 150 -15.30 2.93 3.74
N ALA A 151 -14.77 2.79 4.97
CA ALA A 151 -13.95 1.64 5.35
C ALA A 151 -14.74 0.32 5.29
N CYS A 152 -16.02 0.32 5.70
CA CYS A 152 -16.89 -0.86 5.59
C CYS A 152 -17.20 -1.22 4.13
N ASP A 153 -17.47 -0.24 3.28
CA ASP A 153 -17.83 -0.45 1.87
C ASP A 153 -16.68 -1.04 1.05
N ARG A 154 -15.42 -0.81 1.45
CA ARG A 154 -14.24 -1.43 0.83
C ARG A 154 -14.26 -2.95 0.86
N PHE A 155 -14.96 -3.58 1.80
CA PHE A 155 -15.05 -5.05 1.86
C PHE A 155 -15.69 -5.66 0.62
N ALA A 156 -16.57 -4.92 -0.07
CA ALA A 156 -17.17 -5.36 -1.33
C ALA A 156 -16.15 -5.47 -2.48
N GLN A 157 -15.01 -4.78 -2.37
CA GLN A 157 -13.95 -4.74 -3.38
C GLN A 157 -12.76 -5.64 -3.02
N LEU A 158 -12.78 -6.30 -1.85
CA LEU A 158 -11.69 -7.16 -1.43
C LEU A 158 -11.55 -8.38 -2.35
N PRO A 159 -10.31 -8.79 -2.67
CA PRO A 159 -10.07 -10.02 -3.40
C PRO A 159 -10.65 -11.21 -2.63
N GLN A 160 -11.26 -12.15 -3.36
CA GLN A 160 -11.95 -13.30 -2.76
C GLN A 160 -11.05 -14.55 -2.65
N ASP A 161 -9.89 -14.52 -3.31
CA ASP A 161 -8.87 -15.58 -3.32
C ASP A 161 -7.45 -14.98 -3.37
N ASN A 162 -6.44 -15.81 -3.14
CA ASN A 162 -5.05 -15.32 -3.11
C ASN A 162 -4.55 -14.84 -4.48
N LYS A 163 -5.02 -15.44 -5.57
CA LYS A 163 -4.64 -15.02 -6.93
C LYS A 163 -5.04 -13.56 -7.18
N ALA A 164 -6.30 -13.21 -6.88
CA ALA A 164 -6.78 -11.85 -6.97
C ALA A 164 -6.02 -10.92 -6.02
N ALA A 165 -5.69 -11.38 -4.82
CA ALA A 165 -4.90 -10.60 -3.87
C ALA A 165 -3.48 -10.27 -4.40
N VAL A 166 -2.80 -11.23 -4.99
CA VAL A 166 -1.49 -11.01 -5.63
C VAL A 166 -1.61 -10.05 -6.82
N LEU A 167 -2.66 -10.13 -7.62
CA LEU A 167 -2.89 -9.19 -8.73
C LEU A 167 -3.08 -7.74 -8.25
N VAL A 168 -3.71 -7.53 -7.09
CA VAL A 168 -3.80 -6.20 -6.46
C VAL A 168 -2.40 -5.70 -6.08
N VAL A 169 -1.58 -6.55 -5.44
CA VAL A 169 -0.19 -6.21 -5.09
C VAL A 169 0.61 -5.80 -6.32
N LEU A 170 0.61 -6.64 -7.37
CA LEU A 170 1.35 -6.36 -8.59
C LEU A 170 0.90 -5.07 -9.27
N SER A 171 -0.41 -4.80 -9.29
CA SER A 171 -0.95 -3.57 -9.87
C SER A 171 -0.49 -2.32 -9.11
N SER A 172 -0.45 -2.40 -7.77
CA SER A 172 0.08 -1.32 -6.92
C SER A 172 1.57 -1.09 -7.17
N GLN A 173 2.38 -2.15 -7.27
CA GLN A 173 3.81 -2.03 -7.57
C GLN A 173 4.06 -1.44 -8.96
N ILE A 174 3.26 -1.83 -9.96
CA ILE A 174 3.34 -1.25 -11.32
C ILE A 174 3.04 0.25 -11.30
N ALA A 175 2.05 0.69 -10.50
CA ALA A 175 1.72 2.11 -10.40
C ALA A 175 2.90 2.90 -9.82
N VAL A 176 3.42 2.50 -8.66
CA VAL A 176 4.54 3.19 -7.99
C VAL A 176 5.77 3.28 -8.90
N VAL A 177 6.18 2.18 -9.54
CA VAL A 177 7.35 2.17 -10.43
C VAL A 177 7.13 3.08 -11.64
N LYS A 178 5.91 3.16 -12.19
CA LYS A 178 5.62 4.08 -13.28
C LYS A 178 5.69 5.53 -12.84
N ASP A 179 5.11 5.85 -11.68
CA ASP A 179 5.10 7.21 -11.15
C ASP A 179 6.56 7.69 -10.98
N ALA A 180 7.46 6.85 -10.45
CA ALA A 180 8.88 7.16 -10.36
C ALA A 180 9.58 7.35 -11.73
N ILE A 181 9.19 6.59 -12.76
CA ILE A 181 9.72 6.78 -14.12
C ILE A 181 9.22 8.10 -14.70
N GLU A 182 7.92 8.38 -14.56
CA GLU A 182 7.27 9.60 -15.05
C GLU A 182 7.85 10.83 -14.35
N GLU A 183 8.15 10.74 -13.06
CA GLU A 183 8.79 11.80 -12.27
C GLU A 183 10.18 12.16 -12.82
N ILE A 184 11.03 11.16 -13.11
CA ILE A 184 12.36 11.40 -13.71
C ILE A 184 12.24 11.92 -15.14
N GLU A 185 11.31 11.39 -15.95
CA GLU A 185 11.08 11.85 -17.33
C GLU A 185 10.60 13.31 -17.36
N GLN A 186 9.68 13.68 -16.46
CA GLN A 186 9.21 15.05 -16.32
C GLN A 186 10.34 15.97 -15.87
N ALA A 187 11.10 15.59 -14.85
CA ALA A 187 12.21 16.40 -14.35
C ALA A 187 13.27 16.65 -15.43
N LEU A 188 13.61 15.64 -16.25
CA LEU A 188 14.54 15.81 -17.39
C LEU A 188 14.00 16.78 -18.45
N SER A 189 12.69 16.78 -18.70
CA SER A 189 12.06 17.67 -19.68
C SER A 189 11.98 19.12 -19.20
N GLU A 190 11.76 19.33 -17.90
CA GLU A 190 11.70 20.66 -17.27
C GLU A 190 13.09 21.28 -17.06
N ALA A 191 14.14 20.46 -17.07
CA ALA A 191 15.53 20.89 -16.95
C ALA A 191 16.12 21.50 -18.25
N GLU A 192 15.34 21.63 -19.33
CA GLU A 192 15.72 22.47 -20.47
C GLU A 192 15.59 23.96 -20.07
N ASP A 193 16.72 24.68 -20.00
CA ASP A 193 16.81 26.09 -19.59
C ASP A 193 15.91 26.99 -20.49
N PRO A 194 14.83 27.61 -19.96
CA PRO A 194 13.96 28.51 -20.73
C PRO A 194 14.68 29.76 -21.27
N PHE A 195 15.90 30.02 -20.81
CA PHE A 195 16.73 31.17 -21.18
C PHE A 195 17.97 30.79 -22.00
N ASN A 196 18.10 29.52 -22.43
CA ASN A 196 19.24 29.10 -23.25
C ASN A 196 19.32 29.84 -24.61
N ASP A 197 18.18 30.35 -25.10
CA ASP A 197 18.07 31.10 -26.37
C ASP A 197 18.18 32.64 -26.21
N VAL A 198 18.31 33.17 -24.99
CA VAL A 198 18.20 34.62 -24.75
C VAL A 198 19.56 35.32 -24.61
N LEU A 199 20.67 34.58 -24.46
CA LEU A 199 21.99 35.14 -24.18
C LEU A 199 23.05 34.63 -25.16
N ASP A 200 22.86 34.89 -26.46
CA ASP A 200 23.88 34.65 -27.48
C ASP A 200 24.37 35.94 -28.16
N ASP A 201 24.13 37.11 -27.53
CA ASP A 201 24.77 38.36 -27.94
C ASP A 201 25.39 39.04 -26.71
N ASP A 202 26.70 39.26 -26.83
CA ASP A 202 27.57 40.12 -26.02
C ASP A 202 28.34 39.52 -24.83
N GLN A 203 29.55 39.06 -25.18
CA GLN A 203 30.84 39.38 -24.54
C GLN A 203 31.23 38.69 -23.23
N GLU A 204 32.30 37.89 -23.36
CA GLU A 204 33.40 37.68 -22.40
C GLU A 204 33.14 38.07 -20.94
N GLU A 205 32.81 37.09 -20.10
CA GLU A 205 33.35 37.02 -18.73
C GLU A 205 33.26 35.60 -18.18
N GLU A 206 34.43 35.07 -17.81
CA GLU A 206 34.64 33.83 -17.08
C GLU A 206 33.90 33.87 -15.73
N ASN A 207 32.66 33.42 -15.71
CA ASN A 207 32.02 32.91 -14.51
C ASN A 207 31.24 31.65 -14.89
N PRO A 208 31.80 30.44 -14.68
CA PRO A 208 31.00 29.24 -14.75
C PRO A 208 29.84 29.47 -13.79
N ARG A 209 28.59 29.48 -14.28
CA ARG A 209 27.39 29.64 -13.44
C ARG A 209 27.60 28.79 -12.19
N GLY A 210 27.72 29.40 -11.01
CA GLY A 210 28.11 28.76 -9.74
C GLY A 210 27.07 27.79 -9.17
N ASN A 211 26.34 27.11 -10.05
CA ASN A 211 25.18 26.26 -9.81
C ASN A 211 25.27 24.98 -10.68
N GLN A 212 26.48 24.57 -11.10
CA GLN A 212 26.71 23.34 -11.89
C GLN A 212 26.16 22.08 -11.18
N ASP A 213 26.13 22.09 -9.85
CA ASP A 213 25.61 21.00 -9.02
C ASP A 213 24.07 20.86 -9.06
N THR A 214 23.37 21.82 -9.68
CA THR A 214 21.90 21.89 -9.72
C THR A 214 21.33 21.38 -11.05
N TYR A 215 22.16 21.08 -12.04
CA TYR A 215 21.74 20.67 -13.38
C TYR A 215 22.39 19.38 -13.82
N TRP A 216 21.69 18.62 -14.65
CA TRP A 216 22.28 17.47 -15.33
C TRP A 216 23.25 17.88 -16.42
N SER A 217 24.47 17.36 -16.34
CA SER A 217 25.41 17.41 -17.45
C SER A 217 24.96 16.51 -18.62
N GLU A 218 25.56 16.69 -19.79
CA GLU A 218 25.35 15.78 -20.92
C GLU A 218 25.76 14.34 -20.58
N GLN A 219 26.78 14.17 -19.74
CA GLN A 219 27.21 12.85 -19.27
C GLN A 219 26.17 12.24 -18.32
N ASP A 220 25.62 13.03 -17.41
CA ASP A 220 24.54 12.58 -16.54
C ASP A 220 23.34 12.08 -17.35
N ARG A 221 22.91 12.84 -18.36
CA ARG A 221 21.82 12.44 -19.26
C ARG A 221 22.10 11.12 -19.96
N ARG A 222 23.35 10.89 -20.37
CA ARG A 222 23.77 9.61 -20.97
C ARG A 222 23.70 8.45 -19.97
N VAL A 223 24.10 8.65 -18.72
CA VAL A 223 24.03 7.64 -17.65
C VAL A 223 22.59 7.38 -17.19
N ILE A 224 21.74 8.41 -17.18
CA ILE A 224 20.33 8.30 -16.80
C ILE A 224 19.55 7.43 -17.80
N ALA A 225 19.84 7.52 -19.09
CA ALA A 225 19.14 6.74 -20.12
C ALA A 225 19.11 5.21 -19.88
N PRO A 226 20.24 4.50 -19.65
CA PRO A 226 20.21 3.09 -19.28
C PRO A 226 19.63 2.83 -17.88
N CYS A 227 19.72 3.77 -16.94
CA CYS A 227 19.05 3.65 -15.63
C CYS A 227 17.51 3.64 -15.80
N GLN A 228 16.96 4.55 -16.60
CA GLN A 228 15.55 4.55 -16.98
C GLN A 228 15.18 3.27 -17.76
N GLY A 229 16.08 2.77 -18.61
CA GLY A 229 15.90 1.48 -19.29
C GLY A 229 15.72 0.33 -18.29
N LEU A 230 16.50 0.31 -17.19
CA LEU A 230 16.37 -0.67 -16.12
C LEU A 230 15.08 -0.49 -15.30
N MET A 231 14.67 0.74 -15.01
CA MET A 231 13.37 1.03 -14.36
C MET A 231 12.19 0.57 -15.25
N LYS A 232 12.27 0.81 -16.56
CA LYS A 232 11.30 0.33 -17.55
C LYS A 232 11.29 -1.20 -17.63
N ALA A 233 12.44 -1.85 -17.55
CA ALA A 233 12.54 -3.31 -17.45
C ALA A 233 11.84 -3.84 -16.18
N SER A 234 11.97 -3.13 -15.05
CA SER A 234 11.25 -3.46 -13.79
C SER A 234 9.73 -3.45 -13.99
N THR A 235 9.19 -2.40 -14.62
CA THR A 235 7.77 -2.31 -14.98
C THR A 235 7.34 -3.44 -15.92
N ALA A 236 8.18 -3.76 -16.92
CA ALA A 236 7.90 -4.84 -17.86
C ALA A 236 7.85 -6.22 -17.18
N CYS A 237 8.78 -6.48 -16.25
CA CYS A 237 8.79 -7.71 -15.43
C CYS A 237 7.50 -7.85 -14.64
N LEU A 238 7.09 -6.81 -13.91
CA LEU A 238 5.84 -6.81 -13.13
C LEU A 238 4.60 -7.02 -14.02
N ARG A 239 4.54 -6.37 -15.19
CA ARG A 239 3.43 -6.52 -16.16
C ARG A 239 3.34 -7.92 -16.75
N LYS A 240 4.49 -8.51 -17.08
CA LYS A 240 4.55 -9.88 -17.60
C LYS A 240 4.17 -10.90 -16.54
N LEU A 241 4.66 -10.74 -15.31
CA LEU A 241 4.19 -11.55 -14.18
C LEU A 241 2.69 -11.41 -13.98
N THR A 242 2.16 -10.19 -14.00
CA THR A 242 0.70 -9.96 -13.87
C THR A 242 -0.09 -10.74 -14.92
N SER A 243 0.36 -10.73 -16.17
CA SER A 243 -0.26 -11.51 -17.24
C SER A 243 -0.17 -13.02 -16.99
N ALA A 244 0.99 -13.51 -16.55
CA ALA A 244 1.21 -14.92 -16.23
C ALA A 244 0.35 -15.39 -15.05
N VAL A 245 0.26 -14.61 -13.96
CA VAL A 245 -0.63 -14.90 -12.82
C VAL A 245 -2.08 -14.93 -13.26
N LYS A 246 -2.53 -13.99 -14.11
CA LYS A 246 -3.90 -14.00 -14.65
C LYS A 246 -4.20 -15.29 -15.42
N ALA A 247 -3.30 -15.69 -16.33
CA ALA A 247 -3.48 -16.86 -17.19
C ALA A 247 -3.35 -18.19 -16.41
N ASN A 248 -2.29 -18.32 -15.62
CA ASN A 248 -1.79 -19.60 -15.11
C ASN A 248 -1.88 -19.74 -13.58
N GLY A 249 -2.13 -18.63 -12.86
CA GLY A 249 -2.20 -18.64 -11.40
C GLY A 249 -3.31 -19.54 -10.88
N ASP A 250 -2.96 -20.39 -9.91
CA ASP A 250 -3.85 -21.33 -9.25
C ASP A 250 -3.77 -21.16 -7.72
N SER A 251 -4.93 -21.16 -7.07
CA SER A 251 -5.07 -21.10 -5.60
C SER A 251 -5.67 -22.39 -5.01
N GLY A 252 -5.76 -23.46 -5.81
CA GLY A 252 -6.35 -24.74 -5.40
C GLY A 252 -5.47 -25.61 -4.49
N SER A 253 -4.15 -25.41 -4.51
CA SER A 253 -3.21 -26.18 -3.67
C SER A 253 -2.39 -25.28 -2.73
N PRO A 254 -2.05 -25.73 -1.50
CA PRO A 254 -1.21 -24.96 -0.58
C PRO A 254 0.15 -24.58 -1.17
N GLN A 255 0.73 -25.43 -2.03
CA GLN A 255 1.99 -25.17 -2.70
C GLN A 255 1.87 -24.02 -3.71
N ASN A 256 0.81 -23.99 -4.51
CA ASN A 256 0.59 -22.92 -5.48
C ASN A 256 0.28 -21.60 -4.76
N VAL A 257 -0.48 -21.65 -3.67
CA VAL A 257 -0.73 -20.48 -2.80
C VAL A 257 0.57 -19.90 -2.24
N ALA A 258 1.47 -20.75 -1.74
CA ALA A 258 2.77 -20.32 -1.24
C ALA A 258 3.62 -19.68 -2.35
N GLN A 259 3.66 -20.27 -3.54
CA GLN A 259 4.37 -19.68 -4.69
C GLN A 259 3.79 -18.33 -5.12
N LEU A 260 2.45 -18.15 -5.07
CA LEU A 260 1.83 -16.85 -5.32
C LEU A 260 2.25 -15.81 -4.27
N ASP A 261 2.32 -16.20 -2.99
CA ASP A 261 2.80 -15.31 -1.93
C ASP A 261 4.28 -14.96 -2.10
N ASP A 262 5.14 -15.92 -2.45
CA ASP A 262 6.56 -15.67 -2.73
C ASP A 262 6.71 -14.63 -3.84
N LEU A 263 5.95 -14.78 -4.94
CA LEU A 263 5.92 -13.83 -6.06
C LEU A 263 5.46 -12.44 -5.64
N ALA A 264 4.44 -12.36 -4.78
CA ALA A 264 3.94 -11.10 -4.26
C ALA A 264 4.96 -10.42 -3.34
N ASP A 265 5.63 -11.16 -2.47
CA ASP A 265 6.61 -10.60 -1.53
C ASP A 265 7.86 -10.11 -2.28
N ILE A 266 8.43 -10.87 -3.23
CA ILE A 266 9.57 -10.37 -4.02
C ILE A 266 9.19 -9.16 -4.89
N SER A 267 7.95 -9.08 -5.38
CA SER A 267 7.50 -7.94 -6.19
C SER A 267 7.51 -6.62 -5.41
N LYS A 268 7.32 -6.67 -4.09
CA LYS A 268 7.32 -5.50 -3.20
C LYS A 268 8.71 -4.92 -2.96
N GLU A 269 9.77 -5.69 -3.23
CA GLU A 269 11.15 -5.20 -3.15
C GLU A 269 11.51 -4.34 -4.38
N ILE A 270 10.76 -4.44 -5.47
CA ILE A 270 11.07 -3.73 -6.72
C ILE A 270 10.85 -2.23 -6.60
N SER A 271 9.73 -1.78 -6.02
CA SER A 271 9.47 -0.34 -5.94
C SER A 271 10.51 0.42 -5.10
N PRO A 272 10.91 -0.05 -3.89
CA PRO A 272 11.99 0.60 -3.15
C PRO A 272 13.32 0.61 -3.92
N GLY A 273 13.65 -0.47 -4.64
CA GLY A 273 14.87 -0.51 -5.45
C GLY A 273 14.87 0.44 -6.65
N VAL A 274 13.68 0.73 -7.20
CA VAL A 274 13.48 1.75 -8.25
C VAL A 274 13.58 3.15 -7.64
N ASP A 275 12.94 3.39 -6.50
CA ASP A 275 12.99 4.68 -5.80
C ASP A 275 14.43 5.03 -5.38
N ASP A 276 15.17 4.07 -4.80
CA ASP A 276 16.58 4.25 -4.42
C ASP A 276 17.45 4.62 -5.64
N LEU A 277 17.19 4.02 -6.80
CA LEU A 277 17.87 4.38 -8.04
C LEU A 277 17.47 5.78 -8.49
N ALA A 278 16.17 6.09 -8.54
CA ALA A 278 15.64 7.38 -8.98
C ALA A 278 16.21 8.54 -8.15
N LEU A 279 16.30 8.39 -6.82
CA LEU A 279 16.88 9.39 -5.92
C LEU A 279 18.34 9.71 -6.26
N CYS A 280 19.12 8.73 -6.73
CA CYS A 280 20.51 8.93 -7.12
C CYS A 280 20.67 9.58 -8.51
N LEU A 281 19.58 9.68 -9.28
CA LEU A 281 19.61 10.29 -10.59
C LEU A 281 19.42 11.80 -10.53
N TYR A 282 19.09 12.41 -9.39
CA TYR A 282 19.00 13.87 -9.29
C TYR A 282 20.39 14.52 -9.11
N PRO A 283 20.60 15.76 -9.62
CA PRO A 283 21.85 16.48 -9.41
C PRO A 283 22.08 16.87 -7.93
N PRO A 284 23.33 16.95 -7.47
CA PRO A 284 24.54 16.48 -8.16
C PRO A 284 24.61 14.95 -8.15
N MET A 285 24.82 14.33 -9.31
CA MET A 285 24.82 12.86 -9.42
C MET A 285 26.10 12.26 -8.87
N ASP A 286 25.97 11.39 -7.86
CA ASP A 286 27.05 10.53 -7.38
C ASP A 286 27.08 9.23 -8.19
N TYR A 287 28.00 9.14 -9.16
CA TYR A 287 28.13 7.95 -10.00
C TYR A 287 28.42 6.66 -9.23
N SER A 288 29.06 6.74 -8.06
CA SER A 288 29.28 5.56 -7.21
C SER A 288 27.97 5.06 -6.57
N GLY A 289 27.12 5.99 -6.15
CA GLY A 289 25.75 5.72 -5.68
C GLY A 289 24.88 5.13 -6.80
N VAL A 290 24.94 5.73 -8.00
CA VAL A 290 24.23 5.24 -9.18
C VAL A 290 24.66 3.82 -9.54
N GLU A 291 25.97 3.54 -9.66
CA GLU A 291 26.48 2.20 -10.00
C GLU A 291 26.00 1.14 -8.99
N ASN A 292 26.06 1.47 -7.69
CA ASN A 292 25.60 0.60 -6.62
C ASN A 292 24.11 0.28 -6.73
N ASN A 293 23.26 1.29 -6.91
CA ASN A 293 21.81 1.09 -6.96
C ASN A 293 21.34 0.46 -8.27
N VAL A 294 21.98 0.76 -9.42
CA VAL A 294 21.75 0.05 -10.68
C VAL A 294 22.10 -1.44 -10.55
N SER A 295 23.22 -1.76 -9.86
CA SER A 295 23.65 -3.14 -9.65
C SER A 295 22.71 -3.90 -8.71
N LYS A 296 22.25 -3.26 -7.63
CA LYS A 296 21.27 -3.84 -6.70
C LYS A 296 19.94 -4.11 -7.39
N LEU A 297 19.40 -3.13 -8.13
CA LEU A 297 18.14 -3.28 -8.85
C LEU A 297 18.24 -4.39 -9.91
N ALA A 298 19.33 -4.44 -10.68
CA ALA A 298 19.54 -5.50 -11.66
C ALA A 298 19.62 -6.90 -11.00
N ALA A 299 20.33 -7.03 -9.87
CA ALA A 299 20.39 -8.29 -9.11
C ALA A 299 19.01 -8.70 -8.58
N LEU A 300 18.23 -7.74 -8.08
CA LEU A 300 16.87 -7.96 -7.62
C LEU A 300 15.96 -8.42 -8.77
N LEU A 301 16.00 -7.78 -9.92
CA LEU A 301 15.20 -8.17 -11.09
C LEU A 301 15.56 -9.57 -11.60
N LYS A 302 16.84 -9.96 -11.56
CA LYS A 302 17.26 -11.33 -11.88
C LYS A 302 16.72 -12.35 -10.89
N LYS A 303 16.81 -12.06 -9.59
CA LYS A 303 16.21 -12.90 -8.53
C LYS A 303 14.69 -13.03 -8.73
N PHE A 304 14.02 -11.93 -9.06
CA PHE A 304 12.60 -11.89 -9.36
C PHE A 304 12.24 -12.80 -10.55
N LEU A 305 12.96 -12.67 -11.67
CA LEU A 305 12.76 -13.48 -12.87
C LEU A 305 13.06 -14.98 -12.63
N GLU A 306 14.02 -15.30 -11.77
CA GLU A 306 14.29 -16.69 -11.35
C GLU A 306 13.14 -17.27 -10.52
N ILE A 307 12.58 -16.51 -9.57
CA ILE A 307 11.41 -16.95 -8.80
C ILE A 307 10.22 -17.19 -9.73
N ILE A 308 9.99 -16.30 -10.70
CA ILE A 308 8.97 -16.50 -11.74
C ILE A 308 9.20 -17.82 -12.48
N ARG A 309 10.42 -18.05 -12.98
CA ARG A 309 10.80 -19.26 -13.72
C ARG A 309 10.52 -20.54 -12.93
N SER A 310 10.73 -20.50 -11.61
CA SER A 310 10.52 -21.65 -10.70
C SER A 310 9.07 -21.88 -10.26
N SER A 311 8.18 -20.92 -10.56
CA SER A 311 6.79 -20.93 -10.09
C SER A 311 5.84 -21.63 -11.07
N HIS A 312 4.69 -22.08 -10.57
CA HIS A 312 3.64 -22.71 -11.39
C HIS A 312 3.02 -21.76 -12.44
N VAL A 313 3.25 -20.44 -12.35
CA VAL A 313 2.69 -19.49 -13.31
C VAL A 313 3.52 -19.39 -14.61
N CYS A 314 4.73 -19.94 -14.62
CA CYS A 314 5.63 -19.90 -15.78
C CYS A 314 5.56 -21.22 -16.57
N GLY A 315 4.92 -21.18 -17.74
CA GLY A 315 4.97 -22.27 -18.73
C GLY A 315 6.06 -22.06 -19.78
N GLU A 316 6.07 -22.89 -20.82
CA GLU A 316 7.02 -22.79 -21.94
C GLU A 316 6.89 -21.45 -22.70
N SER A 317 5.67 -20.94 -22.84
CA SER A 317 5.40 -19.62 -23.44
C SER A 317 6.04 -18.47 -22.65
N GLU A 318 6.10 -18.60 -21.32
CA GLU A 318 6.61 -17.56 -20.45
C GLU A 318 8.13 -17.49 -20.46
N LEU A 319 8.81 -18.63 -20.56
CA LEU A 319 10.29 -18.70 -20.60
C LEU A 319 10.91 -17.78 -21.65
N THR A 320 10.25 -17.62 -22.80
CA THR A 320 10.73 -16.77 -23.89
C THR A 320 10.87 -15.31 -23.46
N TRP A 321 9.85 -14.75 -22.79
CA TRP A 321 9.91 -13.36 -22.35
C TRP A 321 10.73 -13.20 -21.07
N VAL A 322 10.82 -14.24 -20.23
CA VAL A 322 11.70 -14.23 -19.05
C VAL A 322 13.16 -14.06 -19.51
N GLN A 323 13.62 -14.88 -20.46
CA GLN A 323 14.97 -14.78 -21.02
C GLN A 323 15.24 -13.43 -21.70
N PHE A 324 14.26 -12.92 -22.44
CA PHE A 324 14.38 -11.60 -23.06
C PHE A 324 14.56 -10.48 -22.02
N LEU A 325 13.79 -10.52 -20.93
CA LEU A 325 13.88 -9.51 -19.87
C LEU A 325 15.20 -9.63 -19.07
N GLU A 326 15.72 -10.84 -18.85
CA GLU A 326 17.06 -11.02 -18.26
C GLU A 326 18.12 -10.34 -19.14
N GLY A 327 18.08 -10.58 -20.45
CA GLY A 327 18.99 -9.92 -21.40
C GLY A 327 18.85 -8.40 -21.42
N ALA A 328 17.62 -7.88 -21.27
CA ALA A 328 17.38 -6.44 -21.17
C ALA A 328 17.94 -5.84 -19.87
N VAL A 329 17.85 -6.56 -18.75
CA VAL A 329 18.44 -6.16 -17.47
C VAL A 329 19.97 -6.11 -17.59
N ASP A 330 20.58 -7.14 -18.17
CA ASP A 330 22.03 -7.20 -18.40
C ASP A 330 22.52 -6.08 -19.31
N HIS A 331 21.80 -5.82 -20.40
CA HIS A 331 22.14 -4.76 -21.34
C HIS A 331 22.17 -3.38 -20.65
N ASN A 332 21.12 -3.03 -19.89
CA ASN A 332 21.03 -1.74 -19.22
C ASN A 332 22.06 -1.61 -18.09
N LEU A 333 22.27 -2.68 -17.31
CA LEU A 333 23.30 -2.72 -16.26
C LEU A 333 24.70 -2.46 -16.85
N GLN A 334 25.07 -3.20 -17.91
CA GLN A 334 26.39 -3.06 -18.52
C GLN A 334 26.55 -1.67 -19.14
N LYS A 335 25.52 -1.17 -19.83
CA LYS A 335 25.57 0.13 -20.47
C LYS A 335 25.73 1.27 -19.46
N ALA A 336 25.05 1.21 -18.32
CA ALA A 336 25.22 2.18 -17.24
C ALA A 336 26.65 2.15 -16.69
N LYS A 337 27.19 0.95 -16.42
CA LYS A 337 28.57 0.79 -15.92
C LYS A 337 29.63 1.30 -16.90
N ASP A 338 29.48 0.98 -18.19
CA ASP A 338 30.42 1.41 -19.22
C ASP A 338 30.46 2.95 -19.32
N LEU A 339 29.31 3.62 -19.16
CA LEU A 339 29.25 5.08 -19.20
C LEU A 339 29.81 5.73 -17.94
N ILE A 340 29.59 5.13 -16.76
CA ILE A 340 30.15 5.61 -15.49
C ILE A 340 31.69 5.49 -15.50
N GLN A 341 32.22 4.37 -16.02
CA GLN A 341 33.67 4.10 -16.03
C GLN A 341 34.44 4.88 -17.09
N GLN A 342 33.78 5.47 -18.09
CA GLN A 342 34.44 6.27 -19.12
C GLN A 342 35.07 7.56 -18.59
N ASP A 343 34.80 7.93 -17.33
CA ASP A 343 35.30 9.16 -16.69
C ASP A 343 35.87 8.96 -15.26
N SER A 344 36.17 7.70 -14.87
CA SER A 344 36.85 7.36 -13.60
C SER A 344 38.37 7.38 -13.69
#